data_AF-A0A2P4X5L7-F1
#
_entry.id   AF-A0A2P4X5L7-F1
#
_cell.length_a   1.000
_cell.length_b   1.000
_cell.length_c   1.000
_cell.angle_alpha   90.00
_cell.angle_beta   90.00
_cell.angle_gamma   90.00
#
_symmetry.space_group_name_H-M   'P 1'
#
loop_
_entity.id
_entity.type
_entity.pdbx_description
1 polymer ?
#
loop_
_entity_poly.entity_id
_entity_poly.type
_entity_poly.pdbx_seq_one_letter_code
_entity_poly.pdbx_strand_id
1 'polypeptide(L)'
;MTEPSDTSGYVLAIAGIVDALIAAYEEQEPVNMTRLKNDVAKQFRLPSMPKLVDIISAVPEDYKDKLLPFLKAKPVRTASGIAVVAVMCKPHRCPHIAMTGNICVYCPGGPDSDFEYSTQSYTGYEPTSMRAIRARYDPALQTRHRVAQLKRLGHSVDKVEFIVMGGTFLSLDVRYRDYFIRNLHDALSGHSSTSVDEAPHLHDMLRYGCTRIEIGVQ
;
A
#
# COMPACT_ATOMS: atom_id res chain seq x y z
N MET A 1 24.88 -9.17 11.75
CA MET A 1 24.31 -10.51 12.01
C MET A 1 23.51 -10.41 13.30
N THR A 2 22.19 -10.29 13.22
CA THR A 2 21.29 -10.32 14.38
C THR A 2 20.61 -11.70 14.40
N GLU A 3 20.70 -12.38 15.55
CA GLU A 3 20.30 -13.78 15.74
C GLU A 3 18.81 -14.08 15.50
N PRO A 4 18.45 -15.32 15.12
CA PRO A 4 17.07 -15.75 14.87
C PRO A 4 16.40 -16.38 16.12
N SER A 5 16.36 -15.68 17.25
CA SER A 5 16.07 -16.32 18.55
C SER A 5 14.74 -15.99 19.24
N ASP A 6 13.72 -15.44 18.56
CA ASP A 6 12.39 -15.24 19.19
C ASP A 6 11.18 -15.46 18.26
N THR A 7 11.38 -16.17 17.14
CA THR A 7 10.29 -16.42 16.18
C THR A 7 9.24 -17.38 16.74
N SER A 8 9.64 -18.39 17.52
CA SER A 8 8.70 -19.33 18.15
C SER A 8 7.81 -18.68 19.21
N GLY A 9 8.37 -17.79 20.04
CA GLY A 9 7.60 -17.07 21.07
C GLY A 9 6.54 -16.16 20.46
N TYR A 10 6.90 -15.45 19.39
CA TYR A 10 5.97 -14.60 18.65
C TYR A 10 4.81 -15.37 18.00
N VAL A 11 5.10 -16.53 17.40
CA VAL A 11 4.05 -17.37 16.77
C VAL A 11 3.11 -17.96 17.82
N LEU A 12 3.63 -18.47 18.93
CA LEU A 12 2.82 -18.99 20.03
C LEU A 12 1.94 -17.91 20.68
N ALA A 13 2.47 -16.70 20.83
CA ALA A 13 1.71 -15.55 21.29
C ALA A 13 0.56 -15.20 20.34
N ILE A 14 0.80 -15.21 19.03
CA ILE A 14 -0.27 -14.96 18.05
C ILE A 14 -1.35 -16.06 18.13
N ALA A 15 -0.95 -17.34 18.22
CA ALA A 15 -1.89 -18.44 18.37
C ALA A 15 -2.77 -18.26 19.62
N GLY A 16 -2.17 -17.94 20.77
CA GLY A 16 -2.92 -17.69 22.01
C GLY A 16 -3.89 -16.49 21.92
N ILE A 17 -3.54 -15.45 21.15
CA ILE A 17 -4.47 -14.33 20.87
C ILE A 17 -5.65 -14.80 20.03
N VAL A 18 -5.41 -15.63 19.02
CA VAL A 18 -6.46 -16.15 18.14
C VAL A 18 -7.39 -17.08 18.89
N ASP A 19 -6.86 -17.98 19.72
CA ASP A 19 -7.67 -18.89 20.55
C ASP A 19 -8.57 -18.13 21.53
N ALA A 20 -8.03 -17.10 22.19
CA ALA A 20 -8.80 -16.24 23.07
C ALA A 20 -9.88 -15.44 22.33
N LEU A 21 -9.62 -15.03 21.08
CA LEU A 21 -10.61 -14.37 20.23
C LEU A 21 -11.73 -15.31 19.80
N ILE A 22 -11.41 -16.58 19.50
CA ILE A 22 -12.41 -17.59 19.13
C ILE A 22 -13.31 -17.90 20.33
N ALA A 23 -12.73 -18.16 21.51
CA ALA A 23 -13.48 -18.44 22.73
C ALA A 23 -14.45 -17.29 23.08
N ALA A 24 -13.96 -16.06 23.06
CA ALA A 24 -14.80 -14.91 23.36
C ALA A 24 -15.88 -14.64 22.29
N TYR A 25 -15.64 -15.02 21.03
CA TYR A 25 -16.66 -14.95 19.99
C TYR A 25 -17.77 -15.99 20.20
N GLU A 26 -17.42 -17.21 20.61
CA GLU A 26 -18.39 -18.26 20.94
C GLU A 26 -19.23 -17.90 22.17
N GLU A 27 -18.63 -17.24 23.16
CA GLU A 27 -19.29 -16.76 24.37
C GLU A 27 -20.02 -15.41 24.19
N GLN A 28 -19.91 -14.76 23.03
CA GLN A 28 -20.46 -13.43 22.71
C GLN A 28 -20.02 -12.31 23.68
N GLU A 29 -18.79 -12.40 24.23
CA GLU A 29 -18.28 -11.40 25.17
C GLU A 29 -17.56 -10.24 24.43
N PRO A 30 -17.75 -8.97 24.86
CA PRO A 30 -17.02 -7.84 24.26
C PRO A 30 -15.51 -7.90 24.56
N VAL A 31 -14.71 -8.25 23.56
CA VAL A 31 -13.25 -8.30 23.67
C VAL A 31 -12.61 -6.93 23.49
N ASN A 32 -11.82 -6.52 24.47
CA ASN A 32 -10.90 -5.39 24.32
C ASN A 32 -9.57 -5.84 23.71
N MET A 33 -9.42 -5.66 22.39
CA MET A 33 -8.21 -6.03 21.64
C MET A 33 -6.91 -5.43 22.20
N THR A 34 -6.95 -4.22 22.76
CA THR A 34 -5.75 -3.56 23.29
C THR A 34 -5.27 -4.24 24.57
N ARG A 35 -6.20 -4.62 25.44
CA ARG A 35 -5.87 -5.38 26.66
C ARG A 35 -5.36 -6.76 26.32
N LEU A 36 -6.06 -7.49 25.46
CA LEU A 36 -5.67 -8.84 25.04
C LEU A 36 -4.26 -8.88 24.46
N LYS A 37 -3.91 -7.95 23.56
CA LYS A 37 -2.56 -7.85 23.00
C LYS A 37 -1.50 -7.55 24.07
N ASN A 38 -1.82 -6.69 25.04
CA ASN A 38 -0.89 -6.34 26.11
C ASN A 38 -0.66 -7.52 27.07
N ASP A 39 -1.71 -8.26 27.40
CA ASP A 39 -1.64 -9.38 28.34
C ASP A 39 -0.82 -10.53 27.75
N VAL A 40 -1.06 -10.86 26.49
CA VAL A 40 -0.26 -11.87 25.78
C VAL A 40 1.17 -11.39 25.55
N ALA A 41 1.39 -10.13 25.19
CA ALA A 41 2.75 -9.59 25.03
C ALA A 41 3.54 -9.64 26.34
N LYS A 42 2.90 -9.44 27.50
CA LYS A 42 3.52 -9.61 28.82
C LYS A 42 3.81 -11.07 29.14
N GLN A 43 2.87 -11.97 28.86
CA GLN A 43 3.02 -13.41 29.14
C GLN A 43 4.20 -14.02 28.38
N PHE A 44 4.35 -13.65 27.10
CA PHE A 44 5.42 -14.15 26.23
C PHE A 44 6.66 -13.24 26.17
N ARG A 45 6.68 -12.14 26.94
CA ARG A 45 7.79 -11.16 27.01
C ARG A 45 8.26 -10.66 25.64
N LEU A 46 7.31 -10.37 24.76
CA LEU A 46 7.63 -9.99 23.39
C LEU A 46 8.34 -8.62 23.34
N PRO A 47 9.36 -8.45 22.48
CA PRO A 47 10.06 -7.18 22.31
C PRO A 47 9.20 -6.12 21.60
N SER A 48 8.15 -6.53 20.90
CA SER A 48 7.24 -5.64 20.20
C SER A 48 5.81 -6.18 20.21
N MET A 49 4.84 -5.27 20.17
CA MET A 49 3.42 -5.63 20.15
C MET A 49 3.04 -6.37 18.86
N PRO A 50 2.27 -7.48 18.95
CA PRO A 50 1.82 -8.22 17.78
C PRO A 50 1.03 -7.34 16.81
N LYS A 51 1.43 -7.36 15.54
CA LYS A 51 0.76 -6.59 14.49
C LYS A 51 -0.60 -7.21 14.20
N LEU A 52 -1.59 -6.35 13.95
CA LEU A 52 -2.93 -6.80 13.58
C LEU A 52 -2.93 -7.68 12.32
N VAL A 53 -2.04 -7.39 11.37
CA VAL A 53 -1.86 -8.17 10.13
C VAL A 53 -1.48 -9.63 10.42
N ASP A 54 -0.61 -9.84 11.40
CA ASP A 54 -0.11 -11.17 11.74
C ASP A 54 -1.19 -11.98 12.46
N ILE A 55 -1.98 -11.32 13.31
CA ILE A 55 -3.17 -11.91 13.96
C ILE A 55 -4.21 -12.32 12.90
N ILE A 56 -4.56 -11.44 11.97
CA ILE A 56 -5.53 -11.74 10.89
C ILE A 56 -5.05 -12.93 10.04
N SER A 57 -3.75 -13.03 9.77
CA SER A 57 -3.19 -14.11 8.96
C SER A 57 -3.17 -15.46 9.68
N ALA A 58 -3.24 -15.47 11.01
CA ALA A 58 -3.23 -16.68 11.83
C ALA A 58 -4.64 -17.20 12.18
N VAL A 59 -5.71 -16.48 11.81
CA VAL A 59 -7.09 -16.93 12.05
C VAL A 59 -7.42 -18.14 11.16
N PRO A 60 -7.96 -19.25 11.72
CA PRO A 60 -8.42 -20.40 10.95
C PRO A 60 -9.48 -20.04 9.90
N GLU A 61 -9.50 -20.76 8.78
CA GLU A 61 -10.43 -20.47 7.67
C GLU A 61 -11.91 -20.52 8.12
N ASP A 62 -12.27 -21.44 9.02
CA ASP A 62 -13.64 -21.62 9.53
C ASP A 62 -14.20 -20.40 10.29
N TYR A 63 -13.32 -19.63 10.94
CA TYR A 63 -13.68 -18.46 11.74
C TYR A 63 -13.31 -17.14 11.06
N LYS A 64 -12.65 -17.21 9.90
CA LYS A 64 -12.14 -16.05 9.18
C LYS A 64 -13.27 -15.10 8.77
N ASP A 65 -14.35 -15.63 8.20
CA ASP A 65 -15.50 -14.82 7.77
C ASP A 65 -16.25 -14.16 8.95
N LYS A 66 -16.22 -14.80 10.11
CA LYS A 66 -16.90 -14.35 11.33
C LYS A 66 -16.10 -13.28 12.07
N LEU A 67 -14.77 -13.43 12.16
CA LEU A 67 -13.88 -12.56 12.92
C LEU A 67 -13.31 -11.39 12.10
N LEU A 68 -13.13 -11.54 10.79
CA LEU A 68 -12.62 -10.47 9.91
C LEU A 68 -13.40 -9.15 10.02
N PRO A 69 -14.74 -9.12 10.08
CA PRO A 69 -15.50 -7.87 10.23
C PRO A 69 -15.14 -7.09 11.50
N PHE A 70 -14.85 -7.78 12.60
CA PHE A 70 -14.49 -7.18 13.89
C PHE A 70 -13.01 -6.80 13.97
N LEU A 71 -12.14 -7.54 13.28
CA LEU A 71 -10.70 -7.31 13.26
C LEU A 71 -10.25 -6.29 12.22
N LYS A 72 -11.09 -5.95 11.23
CA LYS A 72 -10.78 -4.91 10.25
C LYS A 72 -10.54 -3.59 10.97
N ALA A 73 -9.33 -3.05 10.84
CA ALA A 73 -9.04 -1.67 11.21
C ALA A 73 -10.07 -0.75 10.53
N LYS A 74 -10.56 0.26 11.27
CA LYS A 74 -11.57 1.26 10.84
C LYS A 74 -11.61 1.40 9.31
N PRO A 75 -12.78 1.35 8.66
CA PRO A 75 -12.88 1.44 7.21
C PRO A 75 -12.18 2.73 6.73
N VAL A 76 -10.98 2.58 6.17
CA VAL A 76 -10.20 3.69 5.64
C VAL A 76 -10.79 4.01 4.27
N ARG A 77 -11.79 4.90 4.22
CA ARG A 77 -12.49 5.33 2.98
C ARG A 77 -12.98 4.19 2.07
N THR A 78 -13.04 2.94 2.55
CA THR A 78 -13.51 1.76 1.80
C THR A 78 -14.98 1.43 2.06
N ALA A 79 -15.81 2.45 2.35
CA ALA A 79 -17.26 2.26 2.44
C ALA A 79 -17.88 1.85 1.07
N SER A 80 -17.21 2.20 -0.04
CA SER A 80 -17.63 1.85 -1.41
C SER A 80 -16.89 0.62 -2.00
N GLY A 81 -16.00 -0.02 -1.22
CA GLY A 81 -15.22 -1.17 -1.69
C GLY A 81 -14.14 -0.87 -2.73
N ILE A 82 -13.79 0.41 -2.94
CA ILE A 82 -12.73 0.85 -3.85
C ILE A 82 -11.42 1.04 -3.08
N ALA A 83 -10.37 0.35 -3.50
CA ALA A 83 -9.03 0.43 -2.95
C ALA A 83 -8.23 1.53 -3.64
N VAL A 84 -7.87 2.57 -2.90
CA VAL A 84 -7.05 3.68 -3.41
C VAL A 84 -5.56 3.32 -3.37
N VAL A 85 -4.92 3.36 -4.52
CA VAL A 85 -3.49 3.08 -4.72
C VAL A 85 -2.79 4.32 -5.25
N ALA A 86 -2.15 5.04 -4.34
CA ALA A 86 -1.33 6.21 -4.69
C ALA A 86 0.09 5.79 -5.07
N VAL A 87 0.55 6.22 -6.25
CA VAL A 87 1.85 5.92 -6.84
C VAL A 87 2.57 7.21 -7.22
N MET A 88 3.90 7.21 -7.15
CA MET A 88 4.72 8.35 -7.56
C MET A 88 5.54 8.02 -8.80
N CYS A 89 5.59 8.97 -9.73
CA CYS A 89 6.48 8.90 -10.88
C CYS A 89 7.92 9.25 -10.49
N LYS A 90 8.88 8.99 -11.40
CA LYS A 90 10.28 9.32 -11.18
C LYS A 90 10.47 10.81 -10.80
N PRO A 91 11.38 11.13 -9.87
CA PRO A 91 11.80 12.50 -9.63
C PRO A 91 12.30 13.14 -10.91
N HIS A 92 11.75 14.31 -11.24
CA HIS A 92 12.13 15.10 -12.41
C HIS A 92 11.90 16.58 -12.12
N ARG A 93 12.60 17.44 -12.87
CA ARG A 93 12.45 18.89 -12.75
C ARG A 93 11.18 19.37 -13.44
N CYS A 94 10.56 20.41 -12.91
CA CYS A 94 9.40 21.05 -13.53
C CYS A 94 9.74 21.66 -14.91
N PRO A 95 8.81 21.64 -15.88
CA PRO A 95 9.08 22.17 -17.22
C PRO A 95 9.30 23.69 -17.24
N HIS A 96 8.67 24.44 -16.32
CA HIS A 96 8.79 25.90 -16.28
C HIS A 96 10.22 26.38 -15.96
N ILE A 97 11.07 25.52 -15.37
CA ILE A 97 12.47 25.89 -15.08
C ILE A 97 13.23 26.26 -16.35
N ALA A 98 12.85 25.70 -17.50
CA ALA A 98 13.43 26.05 -18.79
C ALA A 98 13.05 27.47 -19.26
N MET A 99 11.95 28.02 -18.75
CA MET A 99 11.47 29.36 -19.09
C MET A 99 11.88 30.40 -18.03
N THR A 100 11.76 30.06 -16.74
CA THR A 100 11.98 31.00 -15.63
C THR A 100 13.39 30.93 -15.03
N GLY A 101 14.14 29.87 -15.32
CA GLY A 101 15.47 29.61 -14.75
C GLY A 101 15.49 29.20 -13.28
N ASN A 102 14.34 29.18 -12.60
CA ASN A 102 14.24 28.94 -11.16
C ASN A 102 13.08 27.98 -10.82
N ILE A 103 13.21 27.29 -9.69
CA ILE A 103 12.14 26.49 -9.08
C ILE A 103 11.05 27.38 -8.45
N CYS A 104 9.85 26.85 -8.25
CA CYS A 104 8.80 27.56 -7.54
C CYS A 104 9.21 27.88 -6.09
N VAL A 105 8.99 29.13 -5.67
CA VAL A 105 9.35 29.64 -4.32
C VAL A 105 8.76 28.80 -3.18
N TYR A 106 7.55 28.27 -3.37
CA TYR A 106 6.85 27.48 -2.36
C TYR A 106 7.04 25.97 -2.49
N CYS A 107 7.90 25.49 -3.40
CA CYS A 107 8.09 24.06 -3.58
C CYS A 107 9.14 23.55 -2.59
N PRO A 108 8.76 22.70 -1.60
CA PRO A 108 9.68 22.28 -0.56
C PRO A 108 10.70 21.24 -1.02
N GLY A 109 10.41 20.49 -2.09
CA GLY A 109 11.17 19.33 -2.49
C GLY A 109 11.33 19.17 -3.99
N GLY A 110 12.00 18.08 -4.40
CA GLY A 110 12.36 17.79 -5.78
C GLY A 110 13.85 17.56 -5.96
N PRO A 111 14.30 17.30 -7.20
CA PRO A 111 15.69 16.95 -7.50
C PRO A 111 16.72 18.02 -7.11
N ASP A 112 16.29 19.28 -7.05
CA ASP A 112 17.15 20.44 -6.76
C ASP A 112 17.02 20.92 -5.30
N SER A 113 16.39 20.11 -4.44
CA SER A 113 16.22 20.40 -3.01
C SER A 113 17.18 19.59 -2.14
N ASP A 114 17.30 19.96 -0.87
CA ASP A 114 18.09 19.23 0.13
C ASP A 114 17.50 17.85 0.47
N PHE A 115 16.29 17.54 0.01
CA PHE A 115 15.63 16.26 0.23
C PHE A 115 16.06 15.23 -0.81
N GLU A 116 16.95 14.32 -0.38
CA GLU A 116 17.47 13.25 -1.23
C GLU A 116 16.36 12.38 -1.83
N TYR A 117 16.46 12.14 -3.14
CA TYR A 117 15.55 11.29 -3.91
C TYR A 117 14.07 11.65 -3.73
N SER A 118 13.74 12.90 -3.42
CA SER A 118 12.36 13.36 -3.28
C SER A 118 11.74 13.71 -4.64
N THR A 119 10.45 13.42 -4.79
CA THR A 119 9.65 13.93 -5.91
C THR A 119 9.30 15.40 -5.70
N GLN A 120 9.08 16.12 -6.79
CA GLN A 120 8.68 17.52 -6.76
C GLN A 120 7.50 17.74 -5.79
N SER A 121 7.58 18.78 -4.97
CA SER A 121 6.58 19.15 -3.95
C SER A 121 6.48 18.24 -2.73
N TYR A 122 7.31 17.20 -2.61
CA TYR A 122 7.30 16.27 -1.47
C TYR A 122 8.65 16.23 -0.75
N THR A 123 8.65 15.91 0.54
CA THR A 123 9.87 15.85 1.37
C THR A 123 10.54 14.48 1.39
N GLY A 124 9.83 13.42 0.98
CA GLY A 124 10.33 12.03 1.03
C GLY A 124 9.92 11.27 2.29
N TYR A 125 9.52 11.98 3.35
CA TYR A 125 9.10 11.37 4.63
C TYR A 125 7.63 10.96 4.65
N GLU A 126 6.86 11.30 3.62
CA GLU A 126 5.46 10.90 3.54
C GLU A 126 5.35 9.38 3.31
N PRO A 127 4.34 8.70 3.85
CA PRO A 127 4.20 7.25 3.72
C PRO A 127 4.21 6.75 2.28
N THR A 128 3.68 7.53 1.34
CA THR A 128 3.70 7.17 -0.08
C THR A 128 5.05 7.43 -0.72
N SER A 129 5.70 8.56 -0.41
CA SER A 129 7.07 8.86 -0.85
C SER A 129 8.04 7.79 -0.39
N MET A 130 8.00 7.39 0.89
CA MET A 130 8.84 6.33 1.42
C MET A 130 8.63 4.98 0.70
N ARG A 131 7.39 4.66 0.29
CA ARG A 131 7.12 3.45 -0.50
C ARG A 131 7.68 3.56 -1.91
N ALA A 132 7.54 4.73 -2.55
CA ALA A 132 8.07 4.98 -3.88
C ALA A 132 9.60 4.90 -3.91
N ILE A 133 10.28 5.51 -2.93
CA ILE A 133 11.75 5.47 -2.79
C ILE A 133 12.22 4.02 -2.62
N ARG A 134 11.58 3.23 -1.73
CA ARG A 134 11.91 1.80 -1.55
C ARG A 134 11.71 0.97 -2.81
N ALA A 135 10.70 1.31 -3.61
CA ALA A 135 10.42 0.67 -4.88
C ALA A 135 11.24 1.27 -6.05
N ARG A 136 12.17 2.21 -5.78
CA ARG A 136 12.94 2.94 -6.79
C ARG A 136 12.07 3.54 -7.90
N TYR A 137 10.88 4.03 -7.53
CA TYR A 137 9.88 4.59 -8.43
C TYR A 137 9.35 3.64 -9.51
N ASP A 138 9.54 2.32 -9.35
CA ASP A 138 8.97 1.34 -10.26
C ASP A 138 7.43 1.26 -10.09
N PRO A 139 6.64 1.53 -11.15
CA PRO A 139 5.17 1.57 -11.08
C PRO A 139 4.56 0.20 -10.70
N ALA A 140 5.11 -0.89 -11.23
CA ALA A 140 4.56 -2.21 -11.02
C ALA A 140 4.80 -2.68 -9.57
N LEU A 141 6.01 -2.45 -9.06
CA LEU A 141 6.40 -2.79 -7.70
C LEU A 141 5.64 -1.96 -6.66
N GLN A 142 5.48 -0.64 -6.89
CA GLN A 142 4.67 0.22 -6.03
C GLN A 142 3.23 -0.30 -5.90
N THR A 143 2.63 -0.68 -7.04
CA THR A 143 1.26 -1.20 -7.10
C THR A 143 1.14 -2.54 -6.40
N ARG A 144 1.99 -3.53 -6.75
CA ARG A 144 1.98 -4.87 -6.15
C ARG A 144 2.16 -4.81 -4.64
N HIS A 145 3.10 -3.99 -4.16
CA HIS A 145 3.36 -3.85 -2.72
C HIS A 145 2.15 -3.25 -2.00
N ARG A 146 1.50 -2.24 -2.58
CA ARG A 146 0.34 -1.59 -1.98
C ARG A 146 -0.89 -2.50 -1.97
N VAL A 147 -1.16 -3.20 -3.08
CA VAL A 147 -2.26 -4.17 -3.19
C VAL A 147 -2.06 -5.31 -2.20
N ALA A 148 -0.86 -5.90 -2.12
CA ALA A 148 -0.56 -6.96 -1.16
C ALA A 148 -0.71 -6.49 0.29
N GLN A 149 -0.30 -5.26 0.60
CA GLN A 149 -0.50 -4.66 1.92
C GLN A 149 -1.99 -4.53 2.27
N LEU A 150 -2.82 -4.07 1.34
CA LEU A 150 -4.26 -3.93 1.54
C LEU A 150 -4.96 -5.28 1.74
N LYS A 151 -4.58 -6.30 0.94
CA LYS A 151 -5.09 -7.68 1.10
C LYS A 151 -4.73 -8.25 2.47
N ARG A 152 -3.50 -8.06 2.94
CA ARG A 152 -3.04 -8.48 4.28
C ARG A 152 -3.79 -7.81 5.43
N LEU A 153 -4.30 -6.60 5.23
CA LEU A 153 -5.14 -5.89 6.19
C LEU A 153 -6.61 -6.34 6.15
N GLY A 154 -6.97 -7.28 5.26
CA GLY A 154 -8.33 -7.78 5.10
C GLY A 154 -9.22 -6.86 4.26
N HIS A 155 -8.66 -5.91 3.52
CA HIS A 155 -9.43 -5.09 2.59
C HIS A 155 -9.63 -5.85 1.27
N SER A 156 -10.85 -5.81 0.73
CA SER A 156 -11.12 -6.24 -0.63
C SER A 156 -10.41 -5.31 -1.61
N VAL A 157 -9.81 -5.88 -2.66
CA VAL A 157 -9.05 -5.14 -3.68
C VAL A 157 -9.58 -5.48 -5.06
N ASP A 158 -10.90 -5.66 -5.14
CA ASP A 158 -11.60 -6.01 -6.38
C ASP A 158 -11.77 -4.78 -7.28
N LYS A 159 -11.82 -3.59 -6.68
CA LYS A 159 -11.88 -2.31 -7.37
C LYS A 159 -10.72 -1.45 -6.93
N VAL A 160 -9.95 -0.91 -7.87
CA VAL A 160 -8.74 -0.11 -7.60
C VAL A 160 -8.87 1.25 -8.29
N GLU A 161 -8.57 2.30 -7.55
CA GLU A 161 -8.40 3.66 -8.09
C GLU A 161 -6.94 4.07 -7.95
N PHE A 162 -6.30 4.41 -9.06
CA PHE A 162 -4.92 4.89 -9.06
C PHE A 162 -4.90 6.41 -8.90
N ILE A 163 -3.98 6.88 -8.05
CA ILE A 163 -3.65 8.30 -7.94
C ILE A 163 -2.17 8.47 -8.28
N VAL A 164 -1.90 9.06 -9.44
CA VAL A 164 -0.54 9.38 -9.88
C VAL A 164 -0.14 10.72 -9.28
N MET A 165 0.88 10.68 -8.42
CA MET A 165 1.42 11.84 -7.72
C MET A 165 2.77 12.26 -8.31
N GLY A 166 3.08 13.55 -8.19
CA GLY A 166 4.31 14.16 -8.70
C GLY A 166 4.10 15.50 -9.41
N GLY A 167 2.85 15.94 -9.63
CA GLY A 167 2.48 17.28 -10.10
C GLY A 167 2.74 17.54 -11.58
N THR A 168 3.89 17.10 -12.11
CA THR A 168 4.32 17.38 -13.49
C THR A 168 4.44 16.13 -14.36
N PHE A 169 3.77 15.02 -14.00
CA PHE A 169 3.81 13.76 -14.76
C PHE A 169 3.55 13.93 -16.26
N LEU A 170 2.62 14.81 -16.65
CA LEU A 170 2.28 15.06 -18.05
C LEU A 170 3.40 15.75 -18.85
N SER A 171 4.40 16.34 -18.17
CA SER A 171 5.58 16.95 -18.82
C SER A 171 6.67 15.94 -19.19
N LEU A 172 6.57 14.70 -18.69
CA LEU A 172 7.50 13.64 -19.02
C LEU A 172 7.31 13.14 -20.46
N ASP A 173 8.37 12.54 -20.99
CA ASP A 173 8.37 11.92 -22.32
C ASP A 173 7.22 10.92 -22.49
N VAL A 174 6.60 10.93 -23.67
CA VAL A 174 5.44 10.10 -23.99
C VAL A 174 5.74 8.63 -23.73
N ARG A 175 6.93 8.13 -24.12
CA ARG A 175 7.32 6.74 -23.92
C ARG A 175 7.37 6.36 -22.45
N TYR A 176 7.81 7.29 -21.59
CA TYR A 176 7.82 7.07 -20.15
C TYR A 176 6.39 7.07 -19.58
N ARG A 177 5.52 7.97 -20.04
CA ARG A 177 4.12 8.00 -19.58
C ARG A 177 3.40 6.70 -19.96
N ASP A 178 3.57 6.24 -21.19
CA ASP A 178 2.99 4.99 -21.70
C ASP A 178 3.54 3.78 -20.92
N TYR A 179 4.87 3.72 -20.74
CA TYR A 179 5.50 2.72 -19.87
C TYR A 179 4.89 2.73 -18.47
N PHE A 180 4.73 3.90 -17.86
CA PHE A 180 4.27 4.03 -16.50
C PHE A 180 2.84 3.52 -16.36
N ILE A 181 1.91 3.99 -17.19
CA ILE A 181 0.50 3.58 -17.15
C ILE A 181 0.34 2.10 -17.48
N ARG A 182 1.02 1.59 -18.51
CA ARG A 182 1.00 0.16 -18.87
C ARG A 182 1.40 -0.72 -17.68
N ASN A 183 2.50 -0.38 -17.01
CA ASN A 183 2.98 -1.15 -15.88
C ASN A 183 2.06 -1.08 -14.63
N LEU A 184 1.26 -0.02 -14.46
CA LEU A 184 0.24 0.01 -13.41
C LEU A 184 -0.84 -1.04 -13.66
N HIS A 185 -1.28 -1.18 -14.90
CA HIS A 185 -2.26 -2.18 -15.28
C HIS A 185 -1.69 -3.60 -15.28
N ASP A 186 -0.48 -3.79 -15.82
CA ASP A 186 0.25 -5.07 -15.78
C ASP A 186 0.45 -5.59 -14.35
N ALA A 187 0.59 -4.67 -13.37
CA ALA A 187 0.68 -5.04 -11.97
C ALA A 187 -0.62 -5.59 -11.38
N LEU A 188 -1.79 -5.20 -11.92
CA LEU A 188 -3.08 -5.75 -11.53
C LEU A 188 -3.41 -7.03 -12.30
N SER A 189 -3.07 -7.09 -13.59
CA SER A 189 -3.35 -8.25 -14.44
C SER A 189 -2.41 -9.42 -14.19
N GLY A 190 -1.17 -9.14 -13.79
CA GLY A 190 -0.10 -10.13 -13.72
C GLY A 190 0.52 -10.47 -15.07
N HIS A 191 0.08 -9.81 -16.15
CA HIS A 191 0.67 -9.94 -17.49
C HIS A 191 1.84 -8.95 -17.68
N SER A 192 2.63 -9.12 -18.73
CA SER A 192 3.68 -8.18 -19.15
C SER A 192 3.40 -7.74 -20.57
N SER A 193 2.80 -6.56 -20.72
CA SER A 193 2.34 -6.04 -22.00
C SER A 193 3.45 -5.26 -22.71
N THR A 194 3.45 -5.25 -24.04
CA THR A 194 4.45 -4.51 -24.83
C THR A 194 3.93 -3.19 -25.37
N SER A 195 2.61 -3.01 -25.45
CA SER A 195 1.95 -1.77 -25.87
C SER A 195 0.75 -1.44 -24.98
N VAL A 196 0.37 -0.16 -24.92
CA VAL A 196 -0.88 0.27 -24.27
C VAL A 196 -2.10 -0.16 -25.09
N ASP A 197 -1.95 -0.24 -26.42
CA ASP A 197 -3.03 -0.56 -27.38
C ASP A 197 -3.24 -2.06 -27.59
N GLU A 198 -2.58 -2.94 -26.83
CA GLU A 198 -2.80 -4.39 -26.95
C GLU A 198 -4.26 -4.72 -26.58
N ALA A 199 -5.08 -5.08 -27.58
CA ALA A 199 -6.50 -5.39 -27.45
C ALA A 199 -6.91 -6.39 -26.33
N PRO A 200 -6.09 -7.39 -25.92
CA PRO A 200 -6.41 -8.21 -24.74
C PRO A 200 -6.44 -7.40 -23.45
N HIS A 201 -5.65 -6.32 -23.37
CA HIS A 201 -5.50 -5.47 -22.18
C HIS A 201 -6.81 -4.77 -21.80
N LEU A 202 -7.64 -4.37 -22.77
CA LEU A 202 -8.94 -3.73 -22.51
C LEU A 202 -9.99 -4.74 -22.00
N HIS A 203 -10.02 -5.96 -22.55
CA HIS A 203 -10.91 -7.03 -22.08
C HIS A 203 -10.53 -7.51 -20.68
N ASP A 204 -9.23 -7.58 -20.40
CA ASP A 204 -8.69 -7.90 -19.08
C ASP A 204 -8.79 -6.74 -18.09
N MET A 205 -8.70 -5.47 -18.52
CA MET A 205 -8.99 -4.30 -17.68
C MET A 205 -10.39 -4.36 -17.06
N LEU A 206 -11.38 -4.88 -17.80
CA LEU A 206 -12.73 -5.11 -17.28
C LEU A 206 -12.80 -6.24 -16.25
N ARG A 207 -11.82 -7.17 -16.25
CA ARG A 207 -11.67 -8.22 -15.24
C ARG A 207 -10.85 -7.77 -14.04
N TYR A 208 -9.82 -6.94 -14.25
CA TYR A 208 -8.92 -6.43 -13.22
C TYR A 208 -9.33 -5.03 -12.76
N GLY A 209 -10.48 -4.89 -12.11
CA GLY A 209 -10.82 -3.92 -11.07
C GLY A 209 -10.52 -2.42 -11.20
N CYS A 210 -9.77 -1.93 -12.19
CA CYS A 210 -9.30 -0.56 -12.26
C CYS A 210 -10.47 0.33 -12.67
N THR A 211 -11.04 1.06 -11.69
CA THR A 211 -12.23 1.87 -11.92
C THR A 211 -11.87 3.26 -12.43
N ARG A 212 -10.73 3.80 -12.01
CA ARG A 212 -10.35 5.19 -12.29
C ARG A 212 -8.86 5.43 -12.10
N ILE A 213 -8.31 6.32 -12.92
CA ILE A 213 -6.96 6.88 -12.75
C ILE A 213 -7.10 8.39 -12.62
N GLU A 214 -6.61 8.92 -11.51
CA GLU A 214 -6.45 10.34 -11.28
C GLU A 214 -4.98 10.71 -11.46
N ILE A 215 -4.72 11.76 -12.25
CA ILE A 215 -3.39 12.32 -12.44
C ILE A 215 -3.39 13.69 -11.78
N GLY A 216 -2.61 13.82 -10.69
CA GLY A 216 -2.42 15.11 -10.03
C GLY A 216 -1.57 16.03 -10.88
N VAL A 217 -2.14 17.15 -11.31
CA VAL A 217 -1.44 18.22 -12.02
C VAL A 217 -1.26 19.39 -11.05
N GLN A 218 -0.03 19.89 -10.88
CA GLN A 218 0.31 21.00 -10.01
C GLN A 218 0.88 22.17 -10.79
#